data_AF-A0A1I7HMM1-F1
#
_entry.id   AF-A0A1I7HMM1-F1
#
_cell.length_a   1.000
_cell.length_b   1.000
_cell.length_c   1.000
_cell.angle_alpha   90.00
_cell.angle_beta   90.00
_cell.angle_gamma   90.00
#
_symmetry.space_group_name_H-M   'P 1'
#
loop_
_entity.id
_entity.type
_entity.pdbx_description
1 polymer ?
#
loop_
_entity_poly.entity_id
_entity_poly.type
_entity_poly.pdbx_seq_one_letter_code
_entity_poly.pdbx_strand_id
1 'polypeptide(L)'
;MRNLKLEKSIKKIDRDMEALKIAKKYLSNHDEIEQIRKELNEERQTLATELYSEDDGSHVEAMVVLAELIGKKLNADEQKELLADIKDIYGRNLPNPSKESSGLNAWLKFIDVDCTWIEDPKTGWAELVINKIN
;
A
#
# COMPACT_ATOMS: atom_id res chain seq x y z
N MET A 1 -2.26 12.52 -6.02
CA MET A 1 -2.83 11.32 -5.41
C MET A 1 -4.27 11.58 -4.99
N ARG A 2 -5.21 10.98 -5.73
CA ARG A 2 -6.65 11.19 -5.62
C ARG A 2 -7.21 10.81 -4.24
N ASN A 3 -6.72 9.72 -3.64
CA ASN A 3 -7.27 9.15 -2.40
C ASN A 3 -6.50 9.54 -1.12
N LEU A 4 -5.70 10.61 -1.18
CA LEU A 4 -4.84 11.02 -0.05
C LEU A 4 -5.61 11.32 1.25
N LYS A 5 -6.83 11.86 1.14
CA LYS A 5 -7.67 12.14 2.32
C LYS A 5 -8.10 10.84 3.00
N LEU A 6 -8.54 9.84 2.24
CA LEU A 6 -8.92 8.53 2.75
C LEU A 6 -7.74 7.83 3.43
N GLU A 7 -6.55 7.81 2.80
CA GLU A 7 -5.34 7.24 3.41
C GLU A 7 -5.01 7.90 4.76
N LYS A 8 -5.10 9.23 4.84
CA LYS A 8 -4.82 9.97 6.08
C LYS A 8 -5.86 9.69 7.17
N SER A 9 -7.13 9.59 6.81
CA SER A 9 -8.20 9.26 7.77
C SER A 9 -8.03 7.86 8.33
N ILE A 10 -7.78 6.86 7.48
CA ILE A 10 -7.51 5.48 7.93
C ILE A 10 -6.30 5.44 8.87
N LYS A 11 -5.18 6.09 8.50
CA LYS A 11 -3.99 6.18 9.37
C LYS A 11 -4.24 6.89 10.70
N LYS A 12 -5.16 7.85 10.73
CA LYS A 12 -5.54 8.52 11.98
C LYS A 12 -6.31 7.55 12.87
N ILE A 13 -7.33 6.88 12.33
CA ILE A 13 -8.14 5.91 13.06
C ILE A 13 -7.27 4.76 13.60
N ASP A 14 -6.33 4.25 12.81
CA ASP A 14 -5.40 3.20 13.26
C ASP A 14 -4.56 3.64 14.48
N ARG A 15 -4.09 4.90 14.50
CA ARG A 15 -3.37 5.48 15.63
C ARG A 15 -4.26 5.68 16.85
N ASP A 16 -5.49 6.16 16.65
CA ASP A 16 -6.45 6.37 17.73
C ASP A 16 -6.83 5.02 18.38
N MET A 17 -7.02 3.97 17.59
CA MET A 17 -7.28 2.61 18.08
C MET A 17 -6.10 2.03 18.90
N GLU A 18 -4.84 2.25 18.46
CA GLU A 18 -3.67 1.79 19.23
C GLU A 18 -3.51 2.61 20.52
N ALA A 19 -3.78 3.92 20.49
CA ALA A 19 -3.79 4.75 21.69
C ALA A 19 -4.83 4.28 22.71
N LEU A 20 -6.05 3.95 22.26
CA LEU A 20 -7.10 3.39 23.11
C LEU A 20 -6.71 2.04 23.71
N LYS A 21 -6.06 1.17 22.94
CA LYS A 21 -5.54 -0.12 23.43
C LYS A 21 -4.47 0.06 24.50
N ILE A 22 -3.62 1.09 24.39
CA ILE A 22 -2.66 1.44 25.43
C ILE A 22 -3.39 2.00 26.66
N ALA A 23 -4.31 2.95 26.47
CA ALA A 23 -5.08 3.57 27.55
C ALA A 23 -5.87 2.54 28.37
N LYS A 24 -6.42 1.50 27.71
CA LYS A 24 -7.11 0.37 28.36
C LYS A 24 -6.27 -0.31 29.45
N LYS A 25 -4.94 -0.26 29.38
CA LYS A 25 -4.05 -0.84 30.41
C LYS A 25 -4.03 -0.03 31.71
N TYR A 26 -4.41 1.23 31.66
CA TYR A 26 -4.30 2.18 32.77
C TYR A 26 -5.64 2.69 33.29
N LEU A 27 -6.71 2.54 32.50
CA LEU A 27 -8.05 3.00 32.83
C LEU A 27 -8.98 1.84 33.17
N SER A 28 -9.98 2.10 34.03
CA SER A 28 -10.96 1.11 34.47
C SER A 28 -12.23 1.04 33.60
N ASN A 29 -12.46 2.03 32.71
CA ASN A 29 -13.62 2.09 31.81
C ASN A 29 -13.46 1.20 30.56
N HIS A 30 -13.14 -0.08 30.75
CA HIS A 30 -12.83 -1.00 29.66
C HIS A 30 -13.96 -1.16 28.64
N ASP A 31 -15.21 -1.20 29.08
CA ASP A 31 -16.38 -1.40 28.20
C ASP A 31 -16.58 -0.22 27.25
N GLU A 32 -16.43 1.01 27.76
CA GLU A 32 -16.50 2.24 26.96
C GLU A 32 -15.36 2.28 25.92
N ILE A 33 -14.15 1.92 26.33
CA ILE A 33 -12.99 1.87 25.43
C ILE A 33 -13.23 0.84 24.30
N GLU A 34 -13.79 -0.33 24.61
CA GLU A 34 -14.10 -1.33 23.57
C GLU A 34 -15.23 -0.88 22.64
N GLN A 35 -16.24 -0.19 23.16
CA GLN A 35 -17.31 0.37 22.34
C GLN A 35 -16.77 1.40 21.34
N ILE A 36 -15.93 2.35 21.79
CA ILE A 36 -15.31 3.35 20.91
C ILE A 36 -14.40 2.67 19.86
N ARG A 37 -13.61 1.66 20.27
CA ARG A 37 -12.75 0.91 19.33
C ARG A 37 -13.56 0.20 18.25
N LYS A 38 -14.74 -0.31 18.59
CA LYS A 38 -15.65 -0.95 17.62
C LYS A 38 -16.17 0.06 16.60
N GLU A 39 -16.66 1.22 17.06
CA GLU A 39 -17.16 2.30 16.20
C GLU A 39 -16.07 2.81 15.24
N LEU A 40 -14.86 3.04 15.75
CA LEU A 40 -13.70 3.42 14.94
C LEU A 40 -13.35 2.35 13.89
N ASN A 41 -13.44 1.08 14.24
CA ASN A 41 -13.17 0.00 13.29
C ASN A 41 -14.22 -0.09 12.18
N GLU A 42 -15.51 0.15 12.50
CA GLU A 42 -16.59 0.22 11.50
C GLU A 42 -16.39 1.41 10.54
N GLU A 43 -16.01 2.58 11.06
CA GLU A 43 -15.64 3.73 10.23
C GLU A 43 -14.44 3.42 9.34
N ARG A 44 -13.38 2.83 9.91
CA ARG A 44 -12.19 2.40 9.16
C ARG A 44 -12.56 1.46 8.01
N GLN A 45 -13.44 0.48 8.24
CA GLN A 45 -13.87 -0.48 7.22
C GLN A 45 -14.63 0.21 6.09
N THR A 46 -15.47 1.19 6.41
CA THR A 46 -16.19 1.99 5.41
C THR A 46 -15.21 2.76 4.53
N LEU A 47 -14.25 3.48 5.14
CA LEU A 47 -13.22 4.22 4.41
C LEU A 47 -12.31 3.32 3.57
N ALA A 48 -11.98 2.13 4.07
CA ALA A 48 -11.19 1.16 3.34
C ALA A 48 -11.96 0.61 2.13
N THR A 49 -13.26 0.34 2.28
CA THR A 49 -14.12 -0.11 1.17
C THR A 49 -14.17 0.94 0.06
N GLU A 50 -14.28 2.23 0.43
CA GLU A 50 -14.21 3.34 -0.52
C GLU A 50 -12.82 3.44 -1.18
N LEU A 51 -11.74 3.33 -0.40
CA LEU A 51 -10.38 3.42 -0.92
C LEU A 51 -10.07 2.35 -1.99
N TYR A 52 -10.64 1.16 -1.84
CA TYR A 52 -10.39 0.00 -2.70
C TYR A 52 -11.49 -0.26 -3.73
N SER A 53 -12.50 0.62 -3.85
CA SER A 53 -13.65 0.36 -4.71
C SER A 53 -13.32 0.26 -6.19
N GLU A 54 -12.18 0.83 -6.61
CA GLU A 54 -11.70 0.84 -7.99
C GLU A 54 -10.51 -0.11 -8.21
N ASP A 55 -10.11 -0.89 -7.20
CA ASP A 55 -8.88 -1.69 -7.26
C ASP A 55 -8.87 -2.71 -8.38
N ASP A 56 -10.01 -3.33 -8.70
CA ASP A 56 -10.10 -4.29 -9.80
C ASP A 56 -9.74 -3.63 -11.14
N GLY A 57 -10.21 -2.40 -11.36
CA GLY A 57 -9.91 -1.62 -12.57
C GLY A 57 -8.44 -1.17 -12.60
N SER A 58 -7.97 -0.59 -11.50
CA SER A 58 -6.57 -0.20 -11.34
C SER A 58 -5.62 -1.39 -11.49
N HIS A 59 -6.02 -2.59 -11.06
CA HIS A 59 -5.24 -3.80 -11.20
C HIS A 59 -5.06 -4.18 -12.66
N VAL A 60 -6.13 -4.23 -13.44
CA VAL A 60 -6.07 -4.51 -14.88
C VAL A 60 -5.18 -3.50 -15.60
N GLU A 61 -5.31 -2.21 -15.29
CA GLU A 61 -4.48 -1.15 -15.87
C GLU A 61 -3.00 -1.31 -15.52
N ALA A 62 -2.68 -1.60 -14.26
CA ALA A 62 -1.31 -1.84 -13.82
C ALA A 62 -0.70 -3.08 -14.49
N MET A 63 -1.48 -4.16 -14.70
CA MET A 63 -1.01 -5.36 -15.39
C MET A 63 -0.59 -5.06 -16.83
N VAL A 64 -1.30 -4.17 -17.54
CA VAL A 64 -0.93 -3.77 -18.91
C VAL A 64 0.43 -3.09 -18.93
N VAL A 65 0.66 -2.11 -18.05
CA VAL A 65 1.94 -1.41 -17.93
C VAL A 65 3.07 -2.39 -17.59
N LEU A 66 2.84 -3.28 -16.61
CA LEU A 66 3.83 -4.26 -16.18
C LEU A 66 4.14 -5.28 -17.28
N ALA A 67 3.17 -5.66 -18.10
CA ALA A 67 3.35 -6.64 -19.17
C ALA A 67 4.34 -6.14 -20.23
N GLU A 68 4.33 -4.85 -20.53
CA GLU A 68 5.28 -4.22 -21.46
C GLU A 68 6.72 -4.19 -20.95
N LEU A 69 6.92 -4.43 -19.64
CA LEU A 69 8.21 -4.42 -18.96
C LEU A 69 8.78 -5.83 -18.70
N ILE A 70 8.05 -6.89 -19.05
CA ILE A 70 8.50 -8.28 -18.85
C ILE A 70 9.84 -8.50 -19.57
N GLY A 71 10.80 -9.07 -18.83
CA GLY A 71 12.15 -9.38 -19.32
C GLY A 71 13.08 -8.17 -19.47
N LYS A 72 12.59 -6.94 -19.27
CA LYS A 72 13.45 -5.74 -19.26
C LYS A 72 14.15 -5.62 -17.90
N LYS A 73 15.37 -5.07 -17.93
CA LYS A 73 16.12 -4.67 -16.74
C LYS A 73 15.84 -3.20 -16.47
N LEU A 74 15.19 -2.93 -15.35
CA LEU A 74 14.85 -1.58 -14.92
C LEU A 74 15.95 -1.06 -14.00
N ASN A 75 16.55 0.05 -14.38
CA ASN A 75 17.51 0.79 -13.57
C ASN A 75 16.80 1.63 -12.49
N ALA A 76 17.57 2.38 -11.71
CA ALA A 76 17.04 3.15 -10.58
C ALA A 76 15.98 4.20 -10.96
N ASP A 77 16.10 4.85 -12.11
CA ASP A 77 15.16 5.90 -12.52
C ASP A 77 13.89 5.29 -13.13
N GLU A 78 14.03 4.24 -13.93
CA GLU A 78 12.90 3.48 -14.47
C GLU A 78 12.06 2.83 -13.35
N GLN A 79 12.71 2.35 -12.28
CA GLN A 79 12.01 1.84 -11.10
C GLN A 79 11.22 2.92 -10.35
N LYS A 80 11.73 4.16 -10.30
CA LYS A 80 10.99 5.27 -9.67
C LYS A 80 9.81 5.70 -10.52
N GLU A 81 9.97 5.72 -11.84
CA GLU A 81 8.91 5.99 -12.80
C GLU A 81 7.79 4.95 -12.67
N LEU A 82 8.13 3.66 -12.73
CA LEU A 82 7.17 2.57 -12.54
C LEU A 82 6.42 2.68 -11.20
N LEU A 83 7.10 3.04 -10.12
CA LEU A 83 6.46 3.26 -8.82
C LEU A 83 5.49 4.45 -8.85
N ALA A 84 5.82 5.52 -9.56
CA ALA A 84 4.94 6.68 -9.72
C ALA A 84 3.70 6.31 -10.53
N ASP A 85 3.87 5.56 -11.61
CA ASP A 85 2.77 5.11 -12.49
C ASP A 85 1.80 4.20 -11.73
N ILE A 86 2.30 3.18 -11.02
CA ILE A 86 1.47 2.30 -10.20
C ILE A 86 0.67 3.11 -9.16
N LYS A 87 1.34 4.06 -8.50
CA LYS A 87 0.71 4.94 -7.51
C LYS A 87 -0.42 5.77 -8.13
N ASP A 88 -0.19 6.31 -9.32
CA ASP A 88 -1.20 7.11 -10.02
C ASP A 88 -2.41 6.27 -10.43
N ILE A 89 -2.16 5.09 -11.00
CA ILE A 89 -3.19 4.10 -11.41
C ILE A 89 -4.10 3.73 -10.23
N TYR A 90 -3.52 3.38 -9.07
CA TYR A 90 -4.29 3.06 -7.86
C TYR A 90 -4.78 4.31 -7.10
N GLY A 91 -4.33 5.50 -7.49
CA GLY A 91 -4.68 6.78 -6.89
C GLY A 91 -4.24 6.98 -5.43
N ARG A 92 -3.36 6.12 -4.90
CA ARG A 92 -2.94 6.10 -3.47
C ARG A 92 -1.45 5.78 -3.30
N ASN A 93 -0.86 6.24 -2.20
CA ASN A 93 0.58 6.12 -1.98
C ASN A 93 0.99 4.74 -1.48
N LEU A 94 0.10 4.09 -0.74
CA LEU A 94 0.36 2.83 -0.07
C LEU A 94 -0.51 1.73 -0.68
N PRO A 95 0.03 0.54 -0.93
CA PRO A 95 -0.81 -0.60 -1.28
C PRO A 95 -1.77 -0.95 -0.13
N ASN A 96 -1.37 -0.69 1.11
CA ASN A 96 -2.19 -0.81 2.30
C ASN A 96 -1.95 0.40 3.23
N PRO A 97 -2.96 1.25 3.51
CA PRO A 97 -2.82 2.47 4.29
C PRO A 97 -2.47 2.21 5.77
N SER A 98 -2.73 1.01 6.27
CA SER A 98 -2.36 0.59 7.64
C SER A 98 -0.94 0.04 7.75
N LYS A 99 -0.19 -0.02 6.65
CA LYS A 99 1.22 -0.41 6.63
C LYS A 99 2.09 0.76 6.21
N GLU A 100 3.33 0.76 6.65
CA GLU A 100 4.31 1.81 6.30
C GLU A 100 5.08 1.50 5.00
N SER A 101 4.94 0.28 4.46
CA SER A 101 5.68 -0.11 3.25
C SER A 101 5.08 0.53 2.00
N SER A 102 5.85 1.41 1.34
CA SER A 102 5.43 2.26 0.22
C SER A 102 6.30 2.15 -1.04
N GLY A 103 7.34 1.31 -0.97
CA GLY A 103 8.30 1.12 -2.07
C GLY A 103 7.78 0.20 -3.15
N LEU A 104 8.50 0.15 -4.28
CA LEU A 104 8.12 -0.64 -5.45
C LEU A 104 7.91 -2.13 -5.13
N ASN A 105 8.79 -2.74 -4.33
CA ASN A 105 8.61 -4.13 -3.89
C ASN A 105 7.29 -4.38 -3.15
N ALA A 106 6.79 -3.42 -2.37
CA ALA A 106 5.52 -3.57 -1.67
C ALA A 106 4.34 -3.57 -2.65
N TRP A 107 4.41 -2.72 -3.66
CA TRP A 107 3.43 -2.63 -4.74
C TRP A 107 3.46 -3.87 -5.64
N LEU A 108 4.62 -4.33 -6.08
CA LEU A 108 4.74 -5.53 -6.91
C LEU A 108 4.20 -6.77 -6.20
N LYS A 109 4.43 -6.90 -4.88
CA LYS A 109 3.81 -7.97 -4.07
C LYS A 109 2.30 -7.84 -3.94
N PHE A 110 1.79 -6.61 -3.83
CA PHE A 110 0.36 -6.36 -3.76
C PHE A 110 -0.34 -6.73 -5.08
N ILE A 111 0.32 -6.46 -6.21
CA ILE A 111 -0.17 -6.78 -7.57
C ILE A 111 0.09 -8.26 -7.94
N ASP A 112 0.79 -9.02 -7.09
CA ASP A 112 1.16 -10.42 -7.34
C ASP A 112 2.06 -10.62 -8.59
N VAL A 113 3.13 -9.82 -8.67
CA VAL A 113 4.12 -9.88 -9.74
C VAL A 113 5.35 -10.68 -9.31
N ASP A 114 5.79 -11.61 -10.15
CA ASP A 114 7.06 -12.31 -9.97
C ASP A 114 8.20 -11.48 -10.57
N CYS A 115 9.18 -11.13 -9.72
CA CYS A 115 10.31 -10.32 -10.13
C CYS A 115 11.60 -10.74 -9.44
N THR A 116 12.71 -10.47 -10.12
CA THR A 116 14.07 -10.71 -9.64
C THR A 116 14.77 -9.38 -9.41
N TRP A 117 15.46 -9.27 -8.29
CA TRP A 117 16.34 -8.15 -7.98
C TRP A 117 17.79 -8.59 -8.21
N ILE A 118 18.50 -7.91 -9.10
CA ILE A 118 19.90 -8.22 -9.45
C ILE A 118 20.77 -7.14 -8.81
N GLU A 119 21.53 -7.52 -7.78
CA GLU A 119 22.45 -6.60 -7.12
C GLU A 119 23.62 -6.23 -8.05
N ASP A 120 23.89 -4.93 -8.19
CA ASP A 120 25.12 -4.42 -8.81
C ASP A 120 26.07 -3.89 -7.73
N PRO A 121 27.20 -4.58 -7.48
CA PRO A 121 28.20 -4.16 -6.49
C PRO A 121 28.81 -2.77 -6.76
N LYS A 122 28.70 -2.25 -7.98
CA LYS A 122 29.33 -0.97 -8.37
C LYS A 122 28.44 0.25 -8.13
N THR A 123 27.13 0.10 -8.28
CA THR A 123 26.18 1.22 -8.18
C THR A 123 25.45 1.25 -6.84
N GLY A 124 25.42 0.12 -6.11
CA GLY A 124 24.71 -0.01 -4.84
C GLY A 124 23.19 0.00 -4.99
N TRP A 125 22.67 -0.04 -6.22
CA TRP A 125 21.25 -0.12 -6.54
C TRP A 125 20.97 -1.38 -7.35
N ALA A 126 20.02 -2.20 -6.91
CA ALA A 126 19.67 -3.43 -7.61
C ALA A 126 18.83 -3.13 -8.86
N GLU A 127 19.16 -3.77 -9.99
CA GLU A 127 18.29 -3.79 -11.17
C GLU A 127 17.07 -4.67 -10.89
N LEU A 128 15.91 -4.28 -11.42
CA LEU A 128 14.68 -5.05 -11.32
C LEU A 128 14.38 -5.72 -12.66
N VAL A 129 14.03 -7.01 -12.64
CA VAL A 129 13.52 -7.74 -13.81
C VAL A 129 12.16 -8.34 -13.47
N ILE A 130 11.14 -8.00 -14.24
CA ILE A 130 9.80 -8.62 -14.13
C ILE A 130 9.81 -9.92 -14.94
N ASN A 131 9.57 -11.05 -14.28
CA ASN A 131 9.63 -12.37 -14.89
C ASN A 131 8.28 -12.75 -15.50
N LYS A 132 7.21 -12.57 -14.72
CA LYS A 132 5.82 -12.87 -15.10
C LYS A 132 4.84 -12.13 -14.20
N ILE A 133 3.61 -12.02 -14.67
CA ILE A 133 2.46 -11.51 -13.93
C ILE A 133 1.53 -12.71 -13.71
N ASN A 134 1.04 -12.89 -12.47
CA ASN A 134 0.21 -14.03 -12.10
C ASN A 134 -1.28 -13.78 -12.36
#